data_AF-W1DR46-F1
#
_entry.id   AF-W1DR46-F1
#
_cell.length_a   1.000
_cell.length_b   1.000
_cell.length_c   1.000
_cell.angle_alpha   90.00
_cell.angle_beta   90.00
_cell.angle_gamma   90.00
#
_symmetry.space_group_name_H-M   'P 1'
#
loop_
_entity.id
_entity.type
_entity.pdbx_description
1 polymer ?
#
loop_
_entity_poly.entity_id
_entity_poly.type
_entity_poly.pdbx_seq_one_letter_code
_entity_poly.pdbx_strand_id
1 'polypeptide(L)'
;MLNWLDIQDSFDASGFNLVVHEVAHKLDTRNGDRASGVPLIPLREVAGWEHDLHAAMNNIQDEIDLVGESAASIDAYAATDPAECFAVLSEYFFSAPELFAPRFPALWQRFLPLLPPGSAGA
;
A
#
# COMPACT_ATOMS: atom_id res chain seq x y z
N MET A 1 6.26 -4.87 14.77
CA MET A 1 7.34 -4.59 15.77
C MET A 1 8.39 -3.81 15.02
N LEU A 2 8.96 -2.74 15.58
CA LEU A 2 9.89 -1.88 14.82
C LEU A 2 11.35 -2.18 15.20
N ASN A 3 12.26 -2.02 14.23
CA ASN A 3 13.70 -1.93 14.50
C ASN A 3 14.24 -0.55 14.10
N TRP A 4 15.34 -0.15 14.74
CA TRP A 4 15.87 1.21 14.62
C TRP A 4 16.50 1.52 13.24
N LEU A 5 17.01 0.50 12.53
CA LEU A 5 17.64 0.69 11.23
C LEU A 5 16.59 1.03 10.17
N ASP A 6 15.50 0.26 10.12
CA ASP A 6 14.41 0.48 9.17
C ASP A 6 13.64 1.78 9.45
N ILE A 7 13.61 2.23 10.71
CA ILE A 7 13.07 3.57 11.05
C ILE A 7 13.93 4.68 10.44
N GLN A 8 15.26 4.50 10.37
CA GLN A 8 16.12 5.50 9.73
C GLN A 8 15.84 5.59 8.23
N ASP A 9 15.69 4.44 7.57
CA ASP A 9 15.39 4.38 6.13
C ASP A 9 13.98 4.92 5.80
N SER A 10 13.06 4.87 6.78
CA SER A 10 11.71 5.43 6.66
C SER A 10 11.67 6.97 6.58
N PHE A 11 12.79 7.66 6.87
CA PHE A 11 12.87 9.12 6.71
C PHE A 11 13.15 9.56 5.26
N ASP A 12 13.55 8.63 4.39
CA ASP A 12 13.82 8.91 2.98
C ASP A 12 12.55 8.75 2.12
N ALA A 13 12.45 9.54 1.04
CA ALA A 13 11.39 9.41 0.03
C ALA A 13 11.71 8.26 -0.95
N SER A 14 11.97 7.07 -0.42
CA SER A 14 12.50 5.92 -1.17
C SER A 14 11.42 4.95 -1.67
N GLY A 15 10.19 5.07 -1.18
CA GLY A 15 9.14 4.05 -1.36
C GLY A 15 8.95 3.13 -0.15
N PHE A 16 9.91 3.12 0.78
CA PHE A 16 9.87 2.32 2.01
C PHE A 16 9.60 3.20 3.24
N ASN A 17 8.64 2.78 4.08
CA ASN A 17 8.34 3.40 5.36
C ASN A 17 7.71 2.39 6.33
N LEU A 18 8.56 1.75 7.15
CA LEU A 18 8.13 0.72 8.10
C LEU A 18 7.09 1.22 9.12
N VAL A 19 7.14 2.51 9.49
CA VAL A 19 6.15 3.10 10.40
C VAL A 19 4.77 3.14 9.75
N VAL A 20 4.69 3.60 8.50
CA VAL A 20 3.46 3.62 7.72
C VAL A 20 2.94 2.20 7.50
N HIS A 21 3.81 1.26 7.14
CA HIS A 21 3.48 -0.14 6.94
C HIS A 21 2.76 -0.75 8.16
N GLU A 22 3.36 -0.61 9.35
CA GLU A 22 2.78 -1.14 10.59
C GLU A 22 1.49 -0.40 11.00
N VAL A 23 1.40 0.90 10.71
CA VAL A 23 0.15 1.67 10.92
C VAL A 23 -0.95 1.18 9.97
N ALA A 24 -0.64 0.84 8.72
CA ALA A 24 -1.60 0.31 7.76
C ALA A 24 -2.19 -1.02 8.26
N HIS A 25 -1.38 -1.94 8.78
CA HIS A 25 -1.92 -3.15 9.42
C HIS A 25 -2.83 -2.84 10.61
N LYS A 26 -2.50 -1.82 11.42
CA LYS A 26 -3.39 -1.36 12.50
C LYS A 26 -4.68 -0.71 11.99
N LEU A 27 -4.73 -0.18 10.77
CA LEU A 27 -5.94 0.36 10.15
C LEU A 27 -6.81 -0.76 9.55
N ASP A 28 -6.18 -1.76 8.91
CA ASP A 28 -6.82 -2.94 8.34
C ASP A 28 -7.57 -3.74 9.43
N THR A 29 -6.86 -4.07 10.52
CA THR A 29 -7.42 -4.82 11.65
C THR A 29 -8.45 -4.08 12.50
N ARG A 30 -8.79 -2.82 12.19
CA ARG A 30 -9.88 -2.11 12.90
C ARG A 30 -11.27 -2.58 12.49
N ASN A 31 -11.40 -3.21 11.32
CA ASN A 31 -12.68 -3.68 10.80
C ASN A 31 -13.00 -5.14 11.20
N GLY A 32 -12.04 -5.84 11.84
CA GLY A 32 -12.20 -7.21 12.34
C GLY A 32 -10.88 -7.83 12.79
N ASP A 33 -10.93 -9.02 13.39
CA ASP A 33 -9.75 -9.69 13.98
C ASP A 33 -8.69 -10.16 12.96
N ARG A 34 -9.00 -10.12 11.65
CA ARG A 34 -8.10 -10.57 10.57
C ARG A 34 -7.75 -9.41 9.64
N ALA A 35 -6.47 -9.28 9.35
CA ALA A 35 -5.97 -8.41 8.30
C ALA A 35 -6.43 -8.96 6.93
N SER A 36 -7.15 -8.15 6.16
CA SER A 36 -7.69 -8.52 4.84
C SER A 36 -7.27 -7.55 3.73
N GLY A 37 -6.44 -6.57 4.06
CA GLY A 37 -6.11 -5.45 3.18
C GLY A 37 -7.25 -4.45 3.00
N VAL A 38 -8.29 -4.50 3.84
CA VAL A 38 -9.48 -3.64 3.72
C VAL A 38 -9.64 -2.83 5.01
N PRO A 39 -9.23 -1.55 5.02
CA PRO A 39 -9.41 -0.68 6.18
C PRO A 39 -10.90 -0.42 6.46
N LEU A 40 -11.20 0.23 7.58
CA LEU A 40 -12.57 0.56 7.97
C LEU A 40 -13.24 1.54 6.97
N ILE A 41 -13.95 0.98 6.00
CA ILE A 41 -14.69 1.69 4.94
C ILE A 41 -16.18 1.30 4.95
N PRO A 42 -17.06 2.09 4.31
CA PRO A 42 -18.47 1.74 4.19
C PRO A 42 -18.66 0.37 3.51
N LEU A 43 -19.54 -0.49 4.05
CA LEU A 43 -19.76 -1.86 3.54
C LEU A 43 -20.03 -1.93 2.03
N ARG A 44 -20.70 -0.92 1.47
CA ARG A 44 -20.99 -0.84 0.02
C ARG A 44 -19.74 -0.69 -0.85
N GLU A 45 -18.62 -0.26 -0.28
CA GLU A 45 -17.36 0.02 -0.97
C GLU A 45 -16.39 -1.16 -0.91
N VAL A 46 -16.58 -2.09 0.03
CA VAL A 46 -15.71 -3.26 0.27
C VAL A 46 -15.48 -4.06 -1.01
N ALA A 47 -16.54 -4.45 -1.72
CA ALA A 47 -16.39 -5.25 -2.95
C ALA A 47 -15.58 -4.52 -4.03
N GLY A 48 -15.74 -3.19 -4.15
CA GLY A 48 -14.96 -2.40 -5.10
C GLY A 48 -13.51 -2.25 -4.66
N TRP A 49 -13.27 -2.12 -3.36
CA TRP A 49 -11.93 -2.06 -2.78
C TRP A 49 -11.16 -3.36 -3.02
N GLU A 50 -11.74 -4.51 -2.65
CA GLU A 50 -11.12 -5.82 -2.84
C GLU A 50 -10.83 -6.11 -4.32
N HIS A 51 -11.74 -5.70 -5.22
CA HIS A 51 -11.53 -5.82 -6.65
C HIS A 51 -10.30 -5.04 -7.12
N ASP A 52 -10.20 -3.75 -6.77
CA ASP A 52 -9.10 -2.90 -7.21
C ASP A 52 -7.78 -3.28 -6.55
N LEU A 53 -7.80 -3.76 -5.30
CA LEU A 53 -6.63 -4.25 -4.58
C LEU A 53 -6.09 -5.54 -5.23
N HIS A 54 -6.94 -6.55 -5.47
CA HIS A 54 -6.50 -7.76 -6.15
C HIS A 54 -6.05 -7.52 -7.60
N ALA A 55 -6.67 -6.55 -8.29
CA ALA A 55 -6.20 -6.14 -9.62
C ALA A 55 -4.79 -5.52 -9.55
N ALA A 56 -4.50 -4.70 -8.53
CA ALA A 56 -3.17 -4.17 -8.30
C ALA A 56 -2.15 -5.28 -7.98
N MET A 57 -2.50 -6.23 -7.11
CA MET A 57 -1.64 -7.39 -6.79
C MET A 57 -1.26 -8.19 -8.04
N ASN A 58 -2.24 -8.52 -8.88
CA ASN A 58 -1.99 -9.25 -10.13
C ASN A 58 -1.08 -8.45 -11.08
N ASN A 59 -1.29 -7.13 -11.18
CA ASN A 59 -0.44 -6.28 -12.01
C ASN A 59 1.01 -6.18 -11.48
N ILE A 60 1.20 -6.21 -10.15
CA ILE A 60 2.52 -6.25 -9.53
C ILE A 60 3.18 -7.61 -9.84
N GLN A 61 2.44 -8.71 -9.69
CA GLN A 61 2.93 -10.05 -10.04
C GLN A 61 3.33 -10.17 -11.52
N ASP A 62 2.51 -9.66 -12.43
CA ASP A 62 2.79 -9.66 -13.87
C ASP A 62 4.09 -8.89 -14.20
N GLU A 63 4.36 -7.78 -13.50
CA GLU A 63 5.63 -7.05 -13.64
C GLU A 63 6.81 -7.86 -13.08
N ILE A 64 6.68 -8.45 -11.89
CA ILE A 64 7.72 -9.30 -11.29
C ILE A 64 8.08 -10.45 -12.23
N ASP A 65 7.07 -11.11 -12.81
CA ASP A 65 7.28 -12.22 -13.74
C ASP A 65 7.99 -11.78 -15.03
N LEU A 66 7.83 -10.51 -15.43
CA LEU A 66 8.43 -9.95 -16.63
C LEU A 66 9.87 -9.45 -16.42
N VAL A 67 10.12 -8.70 -15.34
CA VAL A 67 11.40 -8.00 -15.12
C VAL A 67 12.23 -8.54 -13.95
N GLY A 68 11.65 -9.39 -13.11
CA GLY A 68 12.23 -9.90 -11.87
C GLY A 68 12.03 -8.95 -10.68
N GLU A 69 12.05 -9.51 -9.46
CA GLU A 69 11.76 -8.79 -8.21
C GLU A 69 12.60 -7.53 -8.01
N SER A 70 13.91 -7.59 -8.26
CA SER A 70 14.82 -6.45 -8.04
C SER A 70 14.64 -5.29 -9.02
N ALA A 71 13.91 -5.50 -10.11
CA ALA A 71 13.65 -4.49 -11.14
C ALA A 71 12.18 -4.05 -11.19
N ALA A 72 11.32 -4.65 -10.36
CA ALA A 72 9.92 -4.26 -10.23
C ALA A 72 9.80 -2.85 -9.65
N SER A 73 8.76 -2.12 -10.06
CA SER A 73 8.57 -0.72 -9.65
C SER A 73 7.95 -0.58 -8.26
N ILE A 74 7.19 -1.59 -7.83
CA ILE A 74 6.62 -1.72 -6.49
C ILE A 74 7.30 -2.92 -5.85
N ASP A 75 7.56 -2.83 -4.55
CA ASP A 75 8.13 -3.94 -3.78
C ASP A 75 7.32 -5.23 -4.02
N ALA A 76 8.04 -6.30 -4.37
CA ALA A 76 7.45 -7.60 -4.68
C ALA A 76 6.63 -8.18 -3.52
N TYR A 77 6.93 -7.74 -2.29
CA TYR A 77 6.20 -8.15 -1.10
C TYR A 77 4.70 -7.81 -1.19
N ALA A 78 4.33 -6.74 -1.91
CA ALA A 78 2.94 -6.34 -2.13
C ALA A 78 2.10 -7.39 -2.90
N ALA A 79 2.73 -8.32 -3.62
CA ALA A 79 2.02 -9.40 -4.32
C ALA A 79 1.75 -10.63 -3.42
N THR A 80 2.31 -10.68 -2.21
CA THR A 80 2.24 -11.86 -1.32
C THR A 80 0.84 -12.13 -0.81
N ASP A 81 0.18 -11.12 -0.24
CA ASP A 81 -1.19 -11.19 0.22
C ASP A 81 -1.85 -9.79 0.29
N PRO A 82 -3.18 -9.71 0.40
CA PRO A 82 -3.88 -8.43 0.36
C PRO A 82 -3.54 -7.46 1.50
N ALA A 83 -3.23 -7.97 2.70
CA ALA A 83 -2.88 -7.13 3.83
C ALA A 83 -1.53 -6.46 3.59
N GLU A 84 -0.56 -7.21 3.04
CA GLU A 84 0.74 -6.68 2.65
C GLU A 84 0.64 -5.75 1.45
N CYS A 85 -0.22 -6.05 0.49
CA CYS A 85 -0.49 -5.14 -0.62
C CYS A 85 -0.99 -3.77 -0.12
N PHE A 86 -1.93 -3.77 0.83
CA PHE A 86 -2.42 -2.54 1.43
C PHE A 86 -1.32 -1.80 2.22
N ALA A 87 -0.50 -2.52 2.98
CA ALA A 87 0.56 -1.93 3.78
C ALA A 87 1.65 -1.30 2.90
N VAL A 88 2.17 -2.04 1.93
CA VAL A 88 3.18 -1.55 0.98
C VAL A 88 2.64 -0.37 0.17
N LEU A 89 1.45 -0.48 -0.43
CA LEU A 89 0.89 0.65 -1.19
C LEU A 89 0.61 1.88 -0.32
N SER A 90 0.41 1.71 1.00
CA SER A 90 0.33 2.83 1.94
C SER A 90 1.69 3.52 2.12
N GLU A 91 2.80 2.77 2.12
CA GLU A 91 4.15 3.35 2.12
C GLU A 91 4.34 4.23 0.88
N TYR A 92 4.11 3.67 -0.30
CA TYR A 92 4.21 4.40 -1.57
C TYR A 92 3.26 5.60 -1.63
N PHE A 93 2.08 5.53 -1.02
CA PHE A 93 1.16 6.67 -0.93
C PHE A 93 1.78 7.88 -0.23
N PHE A 94 2.62 7.67 0.78
CA PHE A 94 3.27 8.74 1.54
C PHE A 94 4.68 9.08 1.08
N SER A 95 5.47 8.09 0.65
CA SER A 95 6.88 8.28 0.34
C SER A 95 7.20 8.42 -1.15
N ALA A 96 6.36 7.86 -2.05
CA ALA A 96 6.59 7.86 -3.49
C ALA A 96 5.27 7.86 -4.30
N PRO A 97 4.38 8.86 -4.11
CA PRO A 97 3.05 8.87 -4.72
C PRO A 97 3.09 8.89 -6.26
N GLU A 98 4.18 9.36 -6.85
CA GLU A 98 4.43 9.34 -8.30
C GLU A 98 4.58 7.94 -8.89
N LEU A 99 4.90 6.92 -8.08
CA LEU A 99 4.93 5.52 -8.52
C LEU A 99 3.56 4.86 -8.37
N PHE A 100 2.76 5.29 -7.39
CA PHE A 100 1.44 4.71 -7.09
C PHE A 100 0.32 5.34 -7.94
N ALA A 101 0.14 6.66 -7.88
CA ALA A 101 -0.99 7.36 -8.46
C ALA A 101 -1.21 7.13 -9.96
N PRO A 102 -0.18 7.19 -10.84
CA PRO A 102 -0.38 6.95 -12.27
C PRO A 102 -0.55 5.46 -12.60
N ARG A 103 -0.02 4.55 -11.77
CA ARG A 103 -0.04 3.10 -12.03
C ARG A 103 -1.37 2.47 -11.62
N PHE A 104 -1.92 2.85 -10.48
CA PHE A 104 -3.16 2.29 -9.93
C PHE A 104 -4.20 3.40 -9.65
N PRO A 105 -4.68 4.12 -10.67
CA PRO A 105 -5.49 5.32 -10.48
C PRO A 105 -6.82 5.04 -9.76
N ALA A 106 -7.46 3.90 -9.99
CA ALA A 106 -8.70 3.53 -9.31
C ALA A 106 -8.48 3.31 -7.81
N LEU A 107 -7.43 2.56 -7.46
CA LEU A 107 -7.07 2.28 -6.07
C LEU A 107 -6.56 3.54 -5.34
N TRP A 108 -5.76 4.36 -6.02
CA TRP A 108 -5.32 5.67 -5.52
C TRP A 108 -6.51 6.55 -5.07
N GLN A 109 -7.56 6.62 -5.88
CA GLN A 109 -8.76 7.40 -5.52
C GLN A 109 -9.46 6.87 -4.26
N ARG A 110 -9.33 5.57 -3.96
CA ARG A 110 -9.85 4.97 -2.71
C ARG A 110 -8.97 5.26 -1.50
N PHE A 111 -7.67 5.52 -1.69
CA PHE A 111 -6.75 5.88 -0.60
C PHE A 111 -6.93 7.33 -0.13
N LEU A 112 -7.28 8.26 -1.04
CA LEU A 112 -7.42 9.68 -0.73
C LEU A 112 -8.35 10.01 0.47
N PRO A 113 -9.51 9.34 0.66
CA PRO A 113 -10.39 9.62 1.80
C PRO A 113 -9.90 9.02 3.12
N LEU A 114 -8.99 8.04 3.09
CA LEU A 114 -8.53 7.33 4.29
C LEU A 114 -7.51 8.13 5.10
N LEU A 115 -6.79 9.03 4.44
CA LEU A 115 -5.63 9.72 4.98
C LEU A 115 -5.74 11.20 4.57
N PRO A 116 -5.86 12.14 5.51
CA PRO A 116 -6.17 13.53 5.17
C PRO A 116 -5.12 14.11 4.21
N PRO A 117 -5.53 14.87 3.18
CA PRO A 117 -4.60 15.47 2.22
C PRO A 117 -3.80 16.56 2.93
N GLY A 118 -2.57 16.23 3.33
CA GLY A 118 -1.74 17.14 4.12
C GLY A 118 -0.28 16.70 4.24
N SER A 119 0.33 16.23 3.16
CA SER A 119 1.81 16.09 3.06
C SER A 119 2.35 15.84 1.65
N ALA A 120 1.50 15.50 0.67
CA ALA A 120 1.93 15.43 -0.73
C ALA A 120 2.00 16.85 -1.36
N GLY A 121 3.04 17.61 -1.01
CA GLY A 121 3.34 18.91 -1.62
C GLY A 121 3.88 19.96 -0.65
N ALA A 122 5.17 19.86 -0.33
CA ALA A 122 6.03 20.99 0.01
C ALA A 122 7.41 20.74 -0.62
#